data_AF-A0A0A0BN83-F1
#
_entry.id   AF-A0A0A0BN83-F1
#
_cell.length_a   1.000
_cell.length_b   1.000
_cell.length_c   1.000
_cell.angle_alpha   90.00
_cell.angle_beta   90.00
_cell.angle_gamma   90.00
#
_symmetry.space_group_name_H-M   'P 1'
#
loop_
_entity.id
_entity.type
_entity.pdbx_description
1 polymer ?
#
loop_
_entity_poly.entity_id
_entity_poly.type
_entity_poly.pdbx_seq_one_letter_code
_entity_poly.pdbx_strand_id
1 'polypeptide(L)'
;MPGLSISHPLVTVAAPGAQMRIHNGYDNWDTYRLQNGTSLAAPWVAGALALVWSEHPEATGNQIIQTLLRHTFQNNGDMDRHGDSLGYGTVSILNMLSADPTTYPDTNPLLRDGPRVYPSIAEITGEAPPEDGPTTPAPDAGAGEVPSGEGGGLPGVVVLGAVAAGGVVLLAVVVVVVVVVARRHREGQS
;
A
#
# COMPACT_ATOMS: atom_id res chain seq x y z
N MET A 1 9.41 -15.61 -19.23
CA MET A 1 8.92 -14.63 -20.23
C MET A 1 9.36 -13.24 -19.78
N PRO A 2 10.12 -12.49 -20.58
CA PRO A 2 10.28 -11.05 -20.36
C PRO A 2 8.96 -10.33 -20.66
N GLY A 3 8.60 -9.29 -19.90
CA GLY A 3 7.43 -8.44 -20.20
C GLY A 3 6.42 -8.19 -19.09
N LEU A 4 6.63 -8.68 -17.86
CA LEU A 4 5.73 -8.38 -16.71
C LEU A 4 6.19 -7.19 -15.86
N SER A 5 7.43 -6.72 -16.05
CA SER A 5 7.88 -5.47 -15.48
C SER A 5 7.54 -4.33 -16.42
N ILE A 6 6.91 -3.28 -15.89
CA ILE A 6 6.71 -2.04 -16.63
C ILE A 6 8.05 -1.33 -16.77
N SER A 7 8.35 -0.77 -17.94
CA SER A 7 9.47 0.15 -18.12
C SER A 7 8.90 1.56 -18.15
N HIS A 8 9.22 2.37 -17.16
CA HIS A 8 8.69 3.73 -17.04
C HIS A 8 9.67 4.64 -16.28
N PRO A 9 9.72 5.95 -16.60
CA PRO A 9 10.51 6.93 -15.84
C PRO A 9 10.17 7.02 -14.35
N LEU A 10 9.00 6.51 -13.95
CA LEU A 10 8.57 6.48 -12.55
C LEU A 10 8.93 5.19 -11.81
N VAL A 11 9.57 4.21 -12.46
CA VAL A 11 10.11 3.05 -11.74
C VAL A 11 11.20 3.53 -10.78
N THR A 12 11.03 3.17 -9.49
CA THR A 12 11.91 3.59 -8.40
C THR A 12 13.01 2.56 -8.14
N VAL A 13 12.66 1.30 -7.90
CA VAL A 13 13.61 0.20 -7.70
C VAL A 13 13.03 -1.09 -8.27
N ALA A 14 13.88 -2.05 -8.56
CA ALA A 14 13.51 -3.40 -8.93
C ALA A 14 13.78 -4.39 -7.78
N ALA A 15 13.09 -5.52 -7.79
CA ALA A 15 13.32 -6.65 -6.88
C ALA A 15 12.92 -7.96 -7.56
N PRO A 16 13.29 -9.14 -7.01
CA PRO A 16 12.89 -10.42 -7.56
C PRO A 16 11.37 -10.55 -7.65
N GLY A 17 10.88 -10.80 -8.87
CA GLY A 17 9.46 -10.98 -9.15
C GLY A 17 9.18 -12.01 -10.24
N ALA A 18 10.18 -12.79 -10.65
CA ALA A 18 10.06 -13.80 -11.69
C ALA A 18 10.41 -15.19 -11.13
N GLN A 19 9.67 -16.20 -11.56
CA GLN A 19 9.79 -17.60 -11.13
C GLN A 19 9.80 -17.74 -9.60
N MET A 20 8.98 -16.94 -8.93
CA MET A 20 8.85 -16.99 -7.48
C MET A 20 8.03 -18.22 -7.11
N ARG A 21 8.56 -19.06 -6.21
CA ARG A 21 7.79 -20.15 -5.63
C ARG A 21 6.84 -19.58 -4.59
N ILE A 22 5.55 -19.73 -4.84
CA ILE A 22 4.48 -19.30 -3.93
C ILE A 22 3.50 -20.44 -3.72
N HIS A 23 2.65 -20.28 -2.71
CA HIS A 23 1.57 -21.20 -2.45
C HIS A 23 0.48 -21.12 -3.53
N ASN A 24 -0.11 -22.25 -3.91
CA ASN A 24 -1.15 -22.30 -4.94
C ASN A 24 -2.53 -21.96 -4.37
N GLY A 25 -2.80 -20.66 -4.24
CA GLY A 25 -4.09 -20.16 -3.73
C GLY A 25 -5.28 -20.28 -4.69
N TYR A 26 -5.09 -20.81 -5.91
CA TYR A 26 -6.17 -21.10 -6.86
C TYR A 26 -6.75 -22.50 -6.69
N ASP A 27 -6.13 -23.31 -5.83
CA ASP A 27 -6.57 -24.65 -5.50
C ASP A 27 -6.89 -24.71 -3.99
N ASN A 28 -6.42 -25.73 -3.29
CA ASN A 28 -6.72 -26.00 -1.88
C ASN A 28 -5.62 -25.52 -0.90
N TRP A 29 -4.62 -24.78 -1.37
CA TRP A 29 -3.46 -24.40 -0.55
C TRP A 29 -2.69 -25.60 0.06
N ASP A 30 -2.41 -26.65 -0.73
CA ASP A 30 -1.47 -27.72 -0.35
C ASP A 30 -0.21 -27.80 -1.22
N THR A 31 -0.18 -27.06 -2.33
CA THR A 31 0.83 -27.15 -3.38
C THR A 31 1.52 -25.82 -3.63
N TYR A 32 2.67 -25.89 -4.30
CA TYR A 32 3.42 -24.72 -4.73
C TYR A 32 3.33 -24.54 -6.24
N ARG A 33 3.38 -23.28 -6.69
CA ARG A 33 3.52 -22.93 -8.10
C ARG A 33 4.59 -21.86 -8.29
N LEU A 34 5.10 -21.75 -9.51
CA LEU A 34 5.93 -20.63 -9.91
C LEU A 34 5.04 -19.51 -10.45
N GLN A 35 5.26 -18.29 -9.99
CA GLN A 35 4.55 -17.11 -10.47
C GLN A 35 5.53 -15.99 -10.82
N ASN A 36 5.06 -15.10 -11.69
CA ASN A 36 5.78 -13.91 -12.11
C ASN A 36 4.86 -12.70 -11.91
N GLY A 37 5.41 -11.55 -11.53
CA GLY A 37 4.68 -10.29 -11.42
C GLY A 37 5.37 -9.29 -10.50
N THR A 38 5.20 -8.00 -10.78
CA THR A 38 5.70 -6.92 -9.92
C THR A 38 5.04 -6.92 -8.54
N SER A 39 3.82 -7.45 -8.42
CA SER A 39 3.16 -7.71 -7.12
C SER A 39 3.99 -8.60 -6.20
N LEU A 40 4.82 -9.48 -6.75
CA LEU A 40 5.71 -10.35 -5.98
C LEU A 40 7.03 -9.67 -5.65
N ALA A 41 7.44 -8.66 -6.42
CA ALA A 41 8.61 -7.84 -6.13
C ALA A 41 8.34 -6.83 -4.99
N ALA A 42 7.14 -6.25 -4.93
CA ALA A 42 6.75 -5.29 -3.89
C ALA A 42 7.01 -5.76 -2.44
N PRO A 43 6.64 -6.98 -2.00
CA PRO A 43 6.93 -7.42 -0.64
C PRO A 43 8.42 -7.62 -0.35
N TRP A 44 9.27 -7.87 -1.35
CA TRP A 44 10.73 -7.87 -1.15
C TRP A 44 11.25 -6.50 -0.76
N VAL A 45 10.79 -5.45 -1.47
CA VAL A 45 11.13 -4.06 -1.14
C VAL A 45 10.61 -3.70 0.25
N ALA A 46 9.35 -4.03 0.55
CA ALA A 46 8.75 -3.77 1.85
C ALA A 46 9.50 -4.46 3.01
N GLY A 47 9.88 -5.73 2.83
CA GLY A 47 10.66 -6.47 3.81
C GLY A 47 12.05 -5.88 4.03
N ALA A 48 12.73 -5.44 2.96
CA ALA A 48 14.03 -4.78 3.07
C ALA A 48 13.94 -3.45 3.83
N LEU A 49 12.95 -2.62 3.50
CA LEU A 49 12.68 -1.36 4.21
C LEU A 49 12.39 -1.61 5.69
N ALA A 50 11.50 -2.55 6.00
CA ALA A 50 11.13 -2.88 7.39
C ALA A 50 12.34 -3.39 8.19
N LEU A 51 13.20 -4.21 7.59
CA LEU A 51 14.40 -4.73 8.25
C LEU A 51 15.39 -3.60 8.58
N VAL A 52 15.68 -2.72 7.62
CA VAL A 52 16.59 -1.59 7.85
C VAL A 52 16.01 -0.62 8.87
N TRP A 53 14.71 -0.38 8.82
CA TRP A 53 14.02 0.47 9.80
C TRP A 53 13.97 -0.14 11.20
N SER A 54 13.99 -1.48 11.31
CA SER A 54 14.07 -2.15 12.62
C SER A 54 15.45 -2.00 13.29
N GLU A 55 16.52 -1.85 12.50
CA GLU A 55 17.87 -1.56 13.00
C GLU A 55 18.04 -0.07 13.37
N HIS A 56 17.36 0.81 12.63
CA HIS A 56 17.39 2.26 12.81
C HIS A 56 16.00 2.82 13.16
N PRO A 57 15.43 2.48 14.33
CA PRO A 57 14.07 2.87 14.69
C PRO A 57 13.86 4.40 14.82
N GLU A 58 14.94 5.16 15.02
CA GLU A 58 14.95 6.62 15.07
C GLU A 58 14.91 7.29 13.69
N ALA A 59 15.19 6.55 12.61
CA ALA A 59 15.17 7.10 11.25
C ALA A 59 13.73 7.41 10.81
N THR A 60 13.57 8.48 10.02
CA THR A 60 12.28 8.80 9.41
C THR A 60 12.01 7.97 8.17
N GLY A 61 10.75 7.92 7.73
CA GLY A 61 10.40 7.23 6.48
C GLY A 61 11.13 7.81 5.26
N ASN A 62 11.38 9.12 5.24
CA ASN A 62 12.13 9.76 4.15
C ASN A 62 13.60 9.34 4.16
N GLN A 63 14.21 9.23 5.33
CA GLN A 63 15.59 8.76 5.49
C GLN A 63 15.75 7.29 5.07
N ILE A 64 14.75 6.46 5.35
CA ILE A 64 14.71 5.05 4.91
C ILE A 64 14.52 4.98 3.38
N ILE A 65 13.69 5.84 2.78
CA ILE A 65 13.58 5.96 1.32
C ILE A 65 14.91 6.40 0.72
N GLN A 66 15.55 7.43 1.26
CA GLN A 66 16.87 7.90 0.82
C GLN A 66 17.89 6.75 0.83
N THR A 67 17.92 5.97 1.91
CA THR A 67 18.79 4.80 2.05
C THR A 67 18.52 3.77 0.96
N LEU A 68 17.25 3.45 0.67
CA LEU A 68 16.87 2.53 -0.41
C LEU A 68 17.39 2.99 -1.77
N LEU A 69 17.26 4.27 -2.11
CA LEU A 69 17.68 4.77 -3.43
C LEU A 69 19.20 4.81 -3.56
N ARG A 70 19.89 5.06 -2.45
CA ARG A 70 21.35 5.20 -2.40
C ARG A 70 22.09 3.87 -2.31
N HIS A 71 21.43 2.83 -1.81
CA HIS A 71 22.06 1.54 -1.51
C HIS A 71 21.32 0.38 -2.16
N THR A 72 21.45 0.29 -3.47
CA THR A 72 20.95 -0.82 -4.28
C THR A 72 22.11 -1.73 -4.69
N PHE A 73 21.86 -2.81 -5.43
CA PHE A 73 22.96 -3.56 -6.06
C PHE A 73 23.79 -2.72 -7.05
N GLN A 74 23.23 -1.61 -7.54
CA GLN A 74 23.87 -0.74 -8.52
C GLN A 74 24.39 0.57 -7.91
N ASN A 75 23.95 0.95 -6.71
CA ASN A 75 24.37 2.16 -6.00
C ASN A 75 25.03 1.84 -4.65
N ASN A 76 26.02 2.64 -4.26
CA ASN A 76 26.70 2.53 -2.96
C ASN A 76 26.94 3.93 -2.36
N GLY A 77 25.87 4.59 -1.93
CA GLY A 77 25.84 5.96 -1.41
C GLY A 77 25.39 7.01 -2.44
N ASP A 78 25.62 6.72 -3.73
CA ASP A 78 25.19 7.55 -4.86
C ASP A 78 23.71 7.35 -5.16
N MET A 79 23.07 8.33 -5.81
CA MET A 79 21.65 8.25 -6.17
C MET A 79 21.47 8.22 -7.70
N ASP A 80 22.22 7.34 -8.36
CA ASP A 80 22.19 7.21 -9.81
C ASP A 80 21.03 6.34 -10.28
N ARG A 81 20.44 6.72 -11.41
CA ARG A 81 19.34 5.99 -12.03
C ARG A 81 19.87 5.11 -13.17
N HIS A 82 19.48 3.84 -13.15
CA HIS A 82 19.88 2.77 -14.05
C HIS A 82 18.78 2.44 -15.08
N GLY A 83 18.22 3.50 -15.69
CA GLY A 83 17.19 3.39 -16.72
C GLY A 83 15.77 3.13 -16.21
N ASP A 84 14.84 2.95 -17.14
CA ASP A 84 13.39 2.90 -16.89
C ASP A 84 12.88 1.54 -16.37
N SER A 85 13.72 0.50 -16.40
CA SER A 85 13.38 -0.84 -15.93
C SER A 85 13.87 -1.13 -14.51
N LEU A 86 14.98 -0.51 -14.08
CA LEU A 86 15.56 -0.68 -12.76
C LEU A 86 15.36 0.53 -11.83
N GLY A 87 15.08 1.72 -12.37
CA GLY A 87 15.05 2.93 -11.54
C GLY A 87 16.42 3.16 -10.91
N TYR A 88 16.49 3.35 -9.59
CA TYR A 88 17.74 3.49 -8.84
C TYR A 88 18.47 2.16 -8.60
N GLY A 89 17.95 1.04 -9.10
CA GLY A 89 18.60 -0.26 -9.07
C GLY A 89 17.76 -1.34 -8.39
N THR A 90 18.37 -2.50 -8.20
CA THR A 90 17.77 -3.66 -7.54
C THR A 90 17.99 -3.57 -6.04
N VAL A 91 16.94 -3.77 -5.23
CA VAL A 91 17.03 -3.71 -3.76
C VAL A 91 18.14 -4.62 -3.22
N SER A 92 19.00 -4.08 -2.33
CA SER A 92 20.05 -4.81 -1.64
C SER A 92 20.00 -4.53 -0.14
N ILE A 93 19.50 -5.49 0.63
CA ILE A 93 19.43 -5.40 2.10
C ILE A 93 20.82 -5.18 2.70
N LEU A 94 21.84 -5.91 2.21
CA LEU A 94 23.20 -5.82 2.72
C LEU A 94 23.80 -4.44 2.52
N ASN A 95 23.58 -3.81 1.35
CA ASN A 95 24.08 -2.47 1.10
C ASN A 95 23.32 -1.45 1.95
N MET A 96 22.00 -1.58 2.07
CA MET A 96 21.20 -0.68 2.90
C MET A 96 21.62 -0.72 4.38
N LEU A 97 21.88 -1.90 4.93
CA LEU A 97 22.35 -2.08 6.32
C LEU A 97 23.79 -1.59 6.55
N SER A 98 24.54 -1.28 5.49
CA SER A 98 25.90 -0.73 5.61
C SER A 98 25.94 0.77 5.85
N ALA A 99 24.79 1.44 5.75
CA ALA A 99 24.66 2.89 5.88
C ALA A 99 23.79 3.26 7.08
N ASP A 100 24.08 4.41 7.69
CA ASP A 100 23.25 5.01 8.72
C ASP A 100 22.20 5.93 8.06
N PRO A 101 20.89 5.55 8.08
CA PRO A 101 19.84 6.34 7.46
C PRO A 101 19.69 7.74 8.04
N THR A 102 20.02 7.93 9.33
CA THR A 102 19.82 9.20 10.04
C THR A 102 20.71 10.32 9.53
N THR A 103 21.77 9.96 8.79
CA THR A 103 22.70 10.91 8.16
C THR A 103 22.11 11.59 6.91
N TYR A 104 20.99 11.07 6.37
CA TYR A 104 20.35 11.62 5.19
C TYR A 104 19.33 12.72 5.54
N PRO A 105 19.08 13.67 4.60
CA PRO A 105 18.01 14.65 4.78
C PRO A 105 16.64 13.99 4.96
N ASP A 106 15.85 14.51 5.89
CA ASP A 106 14.46 14.11 6.11
C ASP A 106 13.53 14.74 5.06
N THR A 107 13.78 14.43 3.79
CA THR A 107 12.97 14.87 2.65
C THR A 107 12.79 13.71 1.68
N ASN A 108 11.59 13.58 1.12
CA ASN A 108 11.29 12.50 0.18
C ASN A 108 11.79 12.83 -1.24
N PRO A 109 12.84 12.16 -1.74
CA PRO A 109 13.38 12.43 -3.09
C PRO A 109 12.48 11.92 -4.23
N LEU A 110 11.37 11.24 -3.91
CA LEU A 110 10.42 10.69 -4.88
C LEU A 110 9.18 11.57 -5.08
N LEU A 111 9.00 12.62 -4.27
CA LEU A 111 7.97 13.62 -4.53
C LEU A 111 8.41 14.48 -5.71
N ARG A 112 7.54 14.58 -6.72
CA ARG A 112 7.82 15.29 -7.98
C ARG A 112 6.56 16.01 -8.40
N ASP A 113 6.72 17.22 -8.91
CA ASP A 113 5.65 17.90 -9.61
C ASP A 113 5.75 17.64 -11.12
N GLY A 114 4.61 17.51 -11.80
CA GLY A 114 4.59 17.44 -13.25
C GLY A 114 3.21 17.20 -13.85
N PRO A 115 3.01 17.49 -15.15
CA PRO A 115 1.69 17.43 -15.80
C PRO A 115 1.04 16.04 -15.83
N ARG A 116 1.81 14.98 -15.57
CA ARG A 116 1.38 13.58 -15.57
C ARG A 116 1.67 12.88 -14.23
N VAL A 117 1.97 13.65 -13.18
CA VAL A 117 2.19 13.13 -11.84
C VAL A 117 0.92 13.42 -11.03
N TYR A 118 0.26 12.37 -10.58
CA TYR A 118 -0.94 12.44 -9.76
C TYR A 118 -0.85 11.38 -8.64
N PRO A 119 -1.24 11.69 -7.39
CA PRO A 119 -1.66 13.01 -6.90
C PRO A 119 -0.51 14.03 -6.84
N SER A 120 -0.83 15.32 -6.83
CA SER A 120 0.12 16.43 -6.65
C SER A 120 0.73 16.42 -5.25
N ILE A 121 1.86 17.11 -5.07
CA ILE A 121 2.51 17.20 -3.75
C ILE A 121 1.56 17.82 -2.72
N ALA A 122 0.81 18.87 -3.08
CA ALA A 122 -0.13 19.51 -2.16
C ALA A 122 -1.27 18.57 -1.72
N GLU A 123 -1.75 17.68 -2.61
CA GLU A 123 -2.72 16.64 -2.25
C GLU A 123 -2.10 15.58 -1.32
N ILE A 124 -0.81 15.26 -1.48
CA ILE A 124 -0.08 14.32 -0.62
C ILE A 124 0.21 14.93 0.75
N THR A 125 0.62 16.20 0.82
CA THR A 125 0.97 16.89 2.07
C THR A 125 -0.23 17.49 2.81
N GLY A 126 -1.40 17.53 2.18
CA GLY A 126 -2.61 18.13 2.73
C GLY A 126 -2.60 19.66 2.71
N GLU A 127 -1.70 20.27 1.92
CA GLU A 127 -1.60 21.72 1.70
C GLU A 127 -2.40 22.21 0.49
N ALA A 128 -3.29 21.37 -0.05
CA ALA A 128 -4.12 21.71 -1.18
C ALA A 128 -4.88 23.04 -0.93
N PRO A 129 -4.77 24.04 -1.84
CA PRO A 129 -5.67 25.18 -1.84
C PRO A 129 -7.12 24.69 -1.88
N PRO A 130 -8.09 25.41 -1.26
CA PRO A 130 -9.49 25.03 -1.34
C PRO A 130 -9.89 24.89 -2.81
N GLU A 131 -10.51 23.76 -3.16
CA GLU A 131 -11.06 23.57 -4.50
C GLU A 131 -12.11 24.64 -4.77
N ASP A 132 -11.84 25.53 -5.74
CA ASP A 132 -12.90 26.30 -6.38
C ASP A 132 -13.83 25.28 -7.06
N GLY A 133 -14.93 24.96 -6.37
CA GLY A 133 -15.93 24.00 -6.85
C GLY A 133 -16.44 24.38 -8.25
N PRO A 134 -16.96 23.40 -9.01
CA PRO A 134 -17.45 23.67 -10.36
C PRO A 134 -18.57 24.72 -10.31
N THR A 135 -18.34 25.86 -10.96
CA THR A 135 -19.42 26.78 -11.35
C THR A 135 -20.33 26.03 -12.30
N THR A 136 -21.42 25.48 -11.78
CA THR A 136 -22.52 24.94 -12.58
C THR A 136 -23.22 26.12 -13.24
N PRO A 137 -23.22 26.26 -14.59
CA PRO A 137 -24.17 27.16 -15.23
C PRO A 137 -25.57 26.59 -15.02
N ALA A 138 -26.47 27.40 -14.45
CA ALA A 138 -27.88 27.05 -14.30
C ALA A 138 -28.49 26.73 -15.68
N PRO A 139 -29.19 25.60 -15.87
CA PRO A 139 -30.01 25.39 -17.05
C PRO A 139 -31.32 26.16 -16.89
N ASP A 140 -31.57 27.04 -17.86
CA ASP A 140 -32.83 27.74 -18.08
C ASP A 140 -33.99 26.76 -18.36
N ALA A 141 -35.18 27.17 -17.98
CA ALA A 141 -36.40 26.38 -17.94
C ALA A 141 -36.93 26.03 -19.34
N GLY A 142 -37.21 24.75 -19.57
CA GLY A 142 -37.97 24.25 -20.72
C GLY A 142 -38.86 23.09 -20.30
N ALA A 143 -40.17 23.32 -20.30
CA ALA A 143 -41.22 22.40 -19.86
C ALA A 143 -41.36 21.14 -20.74
N GLY A 144 -41.75 20.02 -20.12
CA GLY A 144 -42.16 18.81 -20.84
C GLY A 144 -42.31 17.55 -19.98
N GLU A 145 -43.48 17.44 -19.33
CA GLU A 145 -44.22 16.24 -18.88
C GLU A 145 -43.54 15.02 -18.20
N VAL A 146 -44.04 14.69 -17.01
CA VAL A 146 -43.80 13.45 -16.24
C VAL A 146 -45.00 12.52 -16.41
N PRO A 147 -44.85 11.20 -16.68
CA PRO A 147 -45.89 10.24 -16.35
C PRO A 147 -45.64 9.63 -14.98
N SER A 148 -46.66 9.73 -14.15
CA SER A 148 -46.82 9.16 -12.82
C SER A 148 -46.76 7.63 -12.81
N GLY A 149 -46.09 7.07 -11.80
CA GLY A 149 -46.16 5.67 -11.40
C GLY A 149 -46.18 5.59 -9.87
N GLU A 150 -47.37 5.38 -9.32
CA GLU A 150 -47.72 5.25 -7.91
C GLU A 150 -47.08 4.04 -7.21
N GLY A 151 -46.74 4.19 -5.92
CA GLY A 151 -46.63 3.03 -5.03
C GLY A 151 -45.82 3.19 -3.74
N GLY A 152 -46.35 3.90 -2.73
CA GLY A 152 -46.24 3.43 -1.33
C GLY A 152 -45.29 4.15 -0.35
N GLY A 153 -45.82 5.16 0.35
CA GLY A 153 -45.70 5.39 1.81
C GLY A 153 -44.32 5.49 2.50
N LEU A 154 -43.94 6.70 2.91
CA LEU A 154 -42.91 7.01 3.93
C LEU A 154 -43.49 6.92 5.36
N PRO A 155 -42.70 6.81 6.46
CA PRO A 155 -41.98 7.96 7.00
C PRO A 155 -40.57 7.66 7.57
N GLY A 156 -39.78 8.73 7.72
CA GLY A 156 -38.40 8.71 8.17
C GLY A 156 -38.15 8.42 9.66
N VAL A 157 -36.86 8.44 9.99
CA VAL A 157 -36.16 8.17 11.27
C VAL A 157 -35.68 6.73 11.48
N VAL A 158 -34.44 6.43 11.04
CA VAL A 158 -33.40 5.79 11.88
C VAL A 158 -32.01 6.24 11.37
N VAL A 159 -31.59 7.44 11.79
CA VAL A 159 -30.17 7.72 12.03
C VAL A 159 -29.94 7.30 13.49
N LEU A 160 -28.83 6.59 13.76
CA LEU A 160 -28.43 5.86 14.98
C LEU A 160 -28.89 4.40 15.08
N GLY A 161 -28.02 3.47 14.65
CA GLY A 161 -28.23 2.04 14.95
C GLY A 161 -27.26 1.04 14.33
N ALA A 162 -25.95 1.30 14.22
CA ALA A 162 -25.00 0.25 13.79
C ALA A 162 -23.60 0.30 14.44
N VAL A 163 -23.45 0.92 15.62
CA VAL A 163 -22.21 0.79 16.43
C VAL A 163 -22.37 -0.25 17.55
N ALA A 164 -23.59 -0.71 17.86
CA ALA A 164 -23.80 -1.66 18.96
C ALA A 164 -23.70 -3.15 18.57
N ALA A 165 -23.82 -3.50 17.28
CA ALA A 165 -23.77 -4.91 16.85
C ALA A 165 -22.35 -5.46 16.69
N GLY A 166 -21.35 -4.60 16.42
CA GLY A 166 -19.96 -5.03 16.21
C GLY A 166 -19.23 -5.46 17.49
N GLY A 167 -19.54 -4.81 18.63
CA GLY A 167 -18.86 -5.07 19.90
C GLY A 167 -19.19 -6.44 20.51
N VAL A 168 -20.42 -6.92 20.35
CA VAL A 168 -20.86 -8.21 20.91
C VAL A 168 -20.25 -9.39 20.14
N VAL A 169 -20.09 -9.25 18.81
CA VAL A 169 -19.47 -10.29 17.98
C VAL A 169 -17.98 -10.44 18.30
N LEU A 170 -17.25 -9.34 18.49
CA LEU A 170 -15.84 -9.37 18.87
C LEU A 170 -15.61 -10.04 20.23
N LEU A 171 -16.44 -9.74 21.23
CA LEU A 171 -16.34 -10.36 22.56
C LEU A 171 -16.60 -11.87 22.51
N ALA A 172 -17.58 -12.32 21.73
CA ALA A 172 -17.87 -13.75 21.58
C ALA A 172 -16.69 -14.51 20.93
N VAL A 173 -16.05 -13.93 19.91
CA VAL A 173 -14.89 -14.54 19.25
C VAL A 173 -13.70 -14.66 20.21
N VAL A 174 -13.42 -13.62 21.00
CA VAL A 174 -12.32 -13.64 21.98
C VAL A 174 -12.55 -14.73 23.05
N VAL A 175 -13.77 -14.84 23.58
CA VAL A 175 -14.11 -15.87 24.57
C VAL A 175 -13.93 -17.28 23.99
N VAL A 176 -14.38 -17.52 22.75
CA VAL A 176 -14.21 -18.82 22.09
C VAL A 176 -12.73 -19.15 21.89
N VAL A 177 -11.91 -18.20 21.44
CA VAL A 177 -10.47 -18.40 21.26
C VAL A 177 -9.78 -18.74 22.59
N VAL A 178 -10.08 -17.99 23.65
CA VAL A 178 -9.50 -18.23 24.98
C VAL A 178 -9.87 -19.61 25.51
N VAL A 179 -11.14 -20.03 25.37
CA VAL A 179 -11.61 -21.34 25.84
C VAL A 179 -10.96 -22.49 25.07
N VAL A 180 -10.80 -22.34 23.74
CA VAL A 180 -10.15 -23.36 22.90
C VAL A 180 -8.67 -23.50 23.23
N VAL A 181 -7.96 -22.39 23.44
CA VAL A 181 -6.54 -22.41 23.82
C VAL A 181 -6.34 -23.00 25.22
N ALA A 182 -7.20 -22.63 26.18
CA ALA A 182 -7.13 -23.15 27.55
C ALA A 182 -7.44 -24.66 27.62
N ARG A 183 -8.32 -25.17 26.76
CA ARG A 183 -8.59 -26.62 26.65
C ARG A 183 -7.41 -27.38 26.06
N ARG A 184 -6.81 -26.87 24.97
CA ARG A 184 -5.64 -27.48 24.33
C ARG A 184 -4.43 -27.58 25.26
N HIS A 185 -4.23 -26.60 26.14
CA HIS A 185 -3.15 -26.65 27.13
C HIS A 185 -3.34 -27.70 28.23
N ARG A 186 -4.58 -28.09 28.52
CA ARG A 186 -4.88 -29.11 29.55
C ARG A 186 -4.78 -30.53 29.02
N GLU A 187 -4.97 -30.74 27.72
CA GLU A 187 -4.87 -32.04 27.06
C GLU A 187 -3.40 -32.43 26.74
N GLY A 188 -2.46 -31.50 26.84
CA GLY A 188 -1.03 -31.73 26.59
C GLY A 188 -0.18 -32.06 27.84
N GLN A 189 -0.79 -32.28 29.00
CA GLN A 189 -0.09 -32.58 30.27
C GLN A 189 -0.53 -33.90 30.95
N SER A 190 -1.16 -34.82 30.22
CA SER A 190 -1.41 -36.20 30.70
C SER A 190 -0.52 -37.21 29.99
#